data_AF-K4KIC5-F1
#
_entry.id   AF-K4KIC5-F1
#
_cell.length_a   1.000
_cell.length_b   1.000
_cell.length_c   1.000
_cell.angle_alpha   90.00
_cell.angle_beta   90.00
_cell.angle_gamma   90.00
#
_symmetry.space_group_name_H-M   'P 1'
#
loop_
_entity.id
_entity.type
_entity.pdbx_description
1 polymer ?
#
loop_
_entity_poly.entity_id
_entity_poly.type
_entity_poly.pdbx_seq_one_letter_code
_entity_poly.pdbx_strand_id
1 'polypeptide(L)'
;MKSVYTGFFIAALGFSQLSFACTRPDAPEIPDPATAVTPQMIKAKNDVQAYVDAAEKYLKCNISTTQHNKMVDEMREVADKFNQAVRDYKARMAG
;
A
#
# COMPACT_ATOMS: atom_id res chain seq x y z
N MET A 1 20.47 -54.58 1.93
CA MET A 1 20.35 -54.52 0.46
C MET A 1 20.33 -53.06 0.05
N LYS A 2 21.23 -52.67 -0.85
CA LYS A 2 21.50 -51.29 -1.29
C LYS A 2 20.39 -50.81 -2.22
N SER A 3 19.95 -49.57 -2.08
CA SER A 3 19.32 -48.85 -3.19
C SER A 3 19.77 -47.40 -3.18
N VAL A 4 20.61 -47.11 -4.16
CA VAL A 4 21.10 -45.79 -4.57
C VAL A 4 20.09 -45.25 -5.58
N TYR A 5 19.57 -44.04 -5.37
CA TYR A 5 18.86 -43.30 -6.42
C TYR A 5 19.57 -41.98 -6.65
N THR A 6 20.45 -42.02 -7.65
CA THR A 6 20.96 -40.86 -8.37
C THR A 6 19.83 -40.31 -9.24
N GLY A 7 19.52 -39.02 -9.18
CA GLY A 7 18.51 -38.45 -10.08
C GLY A 7 18.15 -36.97 -9.85
N PHE A 8 18.92 -36.09 -10.49
CA PHE A 8 18.48 -34.86 -11.17
C PHE A 8 17.33 -34.05 -10.55
N PHE A 9 17.64 -33.00 -9.77
CA PHE A 9 16.70 -31.92 -9.50
C PHE A 9 17.11 -30.64 -10.23
N ILE A 10 16.16 -30.18 -11.03
CA ILE A 10 16.17 -29.07 -11.98
C ILE A 10 16.62 -27.78 -11.32
N ALA A 11 17.64 -27.12 -11.90
CA ALA A 11 17.98 -25.75 -11.58
C ALA A 11 16.83 -24.83 -12.05
N ALA A 12 15.94 -24.47 -11.13
CA ALA A 12 14.90 -23.48 -11.37
C ALA A 12 15.57 -22.11 -11.59
N LEU A 13 15.59 -21.66 -12.85
CA LEU A 13 15.93 -20.30 -13.23
C LEU A 13 15.00 -19.36 -12.47
N GLY A 14 15.59 -18.53 -11.59
CA GLY A 14 14.88 -17.54 -10.81
C GLY A 14 14.11 -16.61 -11.75
N PHE A 15 12.79 -16.64 -11.62
CA PHE A 15 11.89 -15.69 -12.27
C PHE A 15 12.31 -14.29 -11.81
N SER A 16 12.86 -13.48 -12.73
CA SER A 16 13.10 -12.06 -12.50
C SER A 16 11.77 -11.45 -12.07
N GLN A 17 11.66 -11.08 -10.79
CA GLN A 17 10.49 -10.39 -10.27
C GLN A 17 10.45 -9.02 -10.94
N LEU A 18 9.62 -8.89 -11.98
CA LEU A 18 9.34 -7.62 -12.62
C LEU A 18 8.87 -6.65 -11.53
N SER A 19 9.74 -5.68 -11.26
CA SER A 19 9.62 -4.77 -10.13
C SER A 19 8.50 -3.77 -10.39
N PHE A 20 7.27 -4.09 -9.96
CA PHE A 20 6.11 -3.19 -9.97
C PHE A 20 6.27 -1.94 -9.07
N ALA A 21 7.41 -1.78 -8.40
CA ALA A 21 7.68 -0.69 -7.46
C ALA A 21 7.70 0.71 -8.09
N CYS A 22 7.90 0.83 -9.41
CA CYS A 22 8.02 2.13 -10.09
C CYS A 22 6.75 2.60 -10.80
N THR A 23 5.63 1.91 -10.58
CA THR A 23 4.31 2.42 -10.96
C THR A 23 3.78 3.28 -9.82
N ARG A 24 3.34 4.51 -10.13
CA ARG A 24 2.74 5.40 -9.14
C ARG A 24 1.48 4.73 -8.56
N PRO A 25 1.34 4.60 -7.24
CA PRO A 25 0.15 4.02 -6.63
C PRO A 25 -1.02 5.00 -6.70
N ASP A 26 -2.23 4.44 -6.82
CA ASP A 26 -3.47 5.20 -6.75
C ASP A 26 -3.88 5.44 -5.30
N ALA A 27 -4.39 6.64 -5.01
CA ALA A 27 -4.86 6.98 -3.68
C ALA A 27 -6.08 6.11 -3.31
N PRO A 28 -6.16 5.61 -2.06
CA PRO A 28 -7.29 4.80 -1.62
C PRO A 28 -8.53 5.66 -1.40
N GLU A 29 -9.69 5.02 -1.49
CA GLU A 29 -10.95 5.65 -1.12
C GLU A 29 -11.07 5.75 0.41
N ILE A 30 -11.39 6.95 0.90
CA ILE A 30 -11.68 7.19 2.31
C ILE A 30 -13.19 7.32 2.45
N PRO A 31 -13.87 6.44 3.20
CA PRO A 31 -15.32 6.45 3.33
C PRO A 31 -15.80 7.69 4.10
N ASP A 32 -17.03 8.12 3.83
CA ASP A 32 -17.66 9.24 4.54
C ASP A 32 -17.86 8.90 6.03
N PRO A 33 -17.25 9.65 6.97
CA PRO A 33 -17.32 9.36 8.40
C PRO A 33 -18.74 9.44 8.99
N ALA A 34 -19.68 10.15 8.33
CA ALA A 34 -21.06 10.26 8.78
C ALA A 34 -21.85 8.95 8.59
N THR A 35 -21.51 8.17 7.57
CA THR A 35 -22.22 6.94 7.17
C THR A 35 -21.38 5.67 7.34
N ALA A 36 -20.05 5.81 7.49
CA ALA A 36 -19.14 4.68 7.59
C ALA A 36 -19.43 3.79 8.82
N VAL A 37 -19.22 2.49 8.66
CA VAL A 37 -19.20 1.52 9.78
C VAL A 37 -17.76 1.17 10.17
N THR A 38 -17.55 0.66 11.39
CA THR A 38 -16.20 0.31 11.90
C THR A 38 -15.38 -0.53 10.92
N PRO A 39 -15.94 -1.59 10.28
CA PRO A 39 -15.19 -2.37 9.30
C PRO A 39 -14.71 -1.56 8.09
N GLN A 40 -15.48 -0.57 7.62
CA GLN A 40 -15.07 0.30 6.51
C GLN A 40 -13.90 1.21 6.91
N MET A 41 -13.93 1.76 8.12
CA MET A 41 -12.81 2.56 8.65
C MET A 41 -11.54 1.73 8.87
N ILE A 42 -11.67 0.47 9.29
CA ILE A 42 -10.54 -0.47 9.41
C ILE A 42 -9.97 -0.79 8.02
N LYS A 43 -10.83 -1.03 7.03
CA LYS A 43 -10.39 -1.23 5.64
C LYS A 43 -9.64 -0.01 5.12
N ALA A 44 -10.20 1.18 5.30
CA ALA A 44 -9.56 2.44 4.89
C ALA A 44 -8.17 2.62 5.53
N LYS A 45 -8.01 2.29 6.82
CA LYS A 45 -6.70 2.30 7.50
C LYS A 45 -5.69 1.40 6.78
N ASN A 46 -6.10 0.17 6.47
CA ASN A 46 -5.22 -0.81 5.83
C ASN A 46 -4.87 -0.39 4.39
N ASP A 47 -5.83 0.18 3.67
CA ASP A 47 -5.63 0.69 2.31
C ASP A 47 -4.69 1.90 2.29
N VAL A 48 -4.83 2.82 3.26
CA VAL A 48 -3.90 3.95 3.45
C VAL A 48 -2.48 3.44 3.76
N GLN A 49 -2.33 2.43 4.62
CA GLN A 49 -1.02 1.83 4.89
C GLN A 49 -0.42 1.22 3.62
N ALA A 50 -1.19 0.45 2.86
CA ALA A 50 -0.73 -0.17 1.61
C ALA A 50 -0.32 0.88 0.57
N TYR A 51 -1.07 1.98 0.48
CA TYR A 51 -0.74 3.12 -0.38
C TYR A 51 0.58 3.78 0.03
N VAL A 52 0.79 4.05 1.33
CA VAL A 52 2.04 4.62 1.85
C VAL A 52 3.22 3.70 1.54
N ASP A 53 3.10 2.40 1.81
CA ASP A 53 4.16 1.42 1.52
C ASP A 53 4.51 1.36 0.01
N ALA A 54 3.50 1.45 -0.85
CA ALA A 54 3.69 1.49 -2.29
C ALA A 54 4.31 2.81 -2.75
N ALA A 55 3.89 3.93 -2.16
CA ALA A 55 4.41 5.25 -2.47
C ALA A 55 5.89 5.37 -2.06
N GLU A 56 6.27 4.87 -0.88
CA GLU A 56 7.67 4.82 -0.45
C GLU A 56 8.56 4.00 -1.40
N LYS A 57 8.02 2.92 -1.98
CA LYS A 57 8.72 2.14 -3.00
C LYS A 57 8.85 2.93 -4.30
N TYR A 58 7.79 3.62 -4.72
CA TYR A 58 7.80 4.50 -5.88
C TYR A 58 8.82 5.64 -5.75
N LEU A 59 8.91 6.26 -4.57
CA LEU A 59 9.88 7.33 -4.28
C LEU A 59 11.34 6.88 -4.36
N LYS A 60 11.63 5.57 -4.30
CA LYS A 60 12.98 4.99 -4.46
C LYS A 60 13.37 4.75 -5.93
N CYS A 61 12.46 4.94 -6.87
CA CYS A 61 12.73 4.78 -8.29
C CYS A 61 13.45 6.00 -8.87
N ASN A 62 14.04 5.83 -10.06
CA ASN A 62 14.65 6.93 -10.81
C ASN A 62 13.58 7.84 -11.44
N ILE A 63 12.93 8.66 -10.62
CA ILE A 63 11.86 9.59 -10.99
C ILE A 63 12.37 11.04 -10.89
N SER A 64 11.70 11.96 -11.59
CA SER A 64 12.04 13.38 -11.51
C SER A 64 11.72 13.97 -10.13
N THR A 65 12.40 15.05 -9.75
CA THR A 65 12.10 15.81 -8.51
C THR A 65 10.63 16.24 -8.46
N THR A 66 10.04 16.61 -9.61
CA THR A 66 8.63 16.98 -9.70
C THR A 66 7.70 15.81 -9.37
N GLN A 67 7.98 14.61 -9.89
CA GLN A 67 7.20 13.41 -9.56
C GLN A 67 7.35 13.00 -8.10
N HIS A 68 8.57 13.10 -7.56
CA HIS A 68 8.84 12.83 -6.16
C HIS A 68 8.03 13.76 -5.25
N ASN A 69 8.13 15.08 -5.47
CA ASN A 69 7.41 16.06 -4.66
C ASN A 69 5.89 15.87 -4.77
N LYS A 70 5.37 15.65 -5.98
CA LYS A 70 3.95 15.38 -6.20
C LYS A 70 3.47 14.17 -5.41
N MET A 71 4.22 13.07 -5.42
CA MET A 71 3.87 11.87 -4.65
C MET A 71 3.89 12.15 -3.15
N VAL A 72 4.88 12.89 -2.65
CA VAL A 72 4.95 13.28 -1.23
C VAL A 72 3.75 14.15 -0.83
N ASP A 73 3.34 15.10 -1.68
CA ASP A 73 2.18 15.95 -1.42
C ASP A 73 0.88 15.14 -1.40
N GLU A 74 0.73 14.17 -2.30
CA GLU A 74 -0.42 13.25 -2.32
C GLU A 74 -0.44 12.33 -1.09
N MET A 75 0.71 11.85 -0.61
CA MET A 75 0.82 11.09 0.64
C MET A 75 0.32 11.91 1.83
N ARG A 76 0.71 13.19 1.90
CA ARG A 76 0.25 14.11 2.95
C ARG A 76 -1.26 14.34 2.88
N GLU A 77 -1.78 14.60 1.68
CA GLU A 77 -3.22 14.82 1.48
C GLU A 77 -4.05 13.60 1.90
N VAL A 78 -3.63 12.39 1.54
CA VAL A 78 -4.31 11.14 1.95
C VAL A 78 -4.25 10.98 3.48
N ALA A 79 -3.09 11.23 4.09
CA ALA A 79 -2.94 11.15 5.54
C ALA A 79 -3.85 12.15 6.27
N ASP A 80 -3.90 13.40 5.82
CA ASP A 80 -4.71 14.45 6.42
C ASP A 80 -6.21 14.13 6.30
N LYS A 81 -6.67 13.70 5.12
CA LYS A 81 -8.06 13.26 4.90
C LYS A 81 -8.43 12.08 5.80
N PHE A 82 -7.57 11.06 5.89
CA PHE A 82 -7.84 9.89 6.72
C PHE A 82 -7.89 10.26 8.20
N ASN A 83 -6.94 11.09 8.67
CA ASN A 83 -6.90 11.56 10.04
C ASN A 83 -8.15 12.39 10.39
N GLN A 84 -8.62 13.23 9.47
CA GLN A 84 -9.86 13.98 9.64
C GLN A 84 -11.07 13.04 9.72
N ALA A 85 -11.20 12.10 8.78
CA ALA A 85 -12.29 11.12 8.79
C ALA A 85 -12.31 10.27 10.07
N VAL A 86 -11.16 9.88 10.61
CA VAL A 86 -11.08 9.16 11.89
C VAL A 86 -11.56 10.02 13.06
N ARG A 87 -11.22 11.32 13.10
CA ARG A 87 -11.69 12.24 14.14
C ARG A 87 -13.21 12.39 14.09
N ASP A 88 -13.75 12.63 12.90
CA ASP A 88 -15.18 12.84 12.70
C ASP A 88 -15.99 11.58 13.01
N TYR A 89 -15.48 10.42 12.57
CA TYR A 89 -16.07 9.12 12.90
C TYR A 89 -16.11 8.91 14.42
N LYS A 90 -15.00 9.17 15.12
CA LYS A 90 -14.94 9.04 16.59
C LYS A 90 -15.90 10.00 17.29
N ALA A 91 -15.98 11.24 16.83
CA ALA A 91 -16.90 12.23 17.39
C ALA A 91 -18.36 11.78 17.26
N ARG A 92 -18.74 11.25 16.08
CA ARG A 92 -20.09 10.70 15.86
C ARG A 92 -20.39 9.51 16.76
N MET A 93 -19.44 8.59 16.95
CA MET A 93 -19.64 7.39 17.78
C MET A 93 -19.66 7.67 19.29
N ALA A 94 -19.26 8.87 19.72
CA ALA A 94 -19.23 9.28 21.13
C ALA A 94 -20.50 10.02 21.59
N GLY A 95 -21.35 10.46 20.66
CA GLY A 95 -22.66 11.06 20.93
C GLY A 95 -23.76 10.00 20.97
#